data_AF-A0A3A9FBM4-F1
#
_entry.id   AF-A0A3A9FBM4-F1
#
_cell.length_a   1.000
_cell.length_b   1.000
_cell.length_c   1.000
_cell.angle_alpha   90.00
_cell.angle_beta   90.00
_cell.angle_gamma   90.00
#
_symmetry.space_group_name_H-M   'P 1'
#
loop_
_entity.id
_entity.type
_entity.pdbx_description
1 polymer ?
#
loop_
_entity_poly.entity_id
_entity_poly.type
_entity_poly.pdbx_seq_one_letter_code
_entity_poly.pdbx_strand_id
1 'polypeptide(L)' 'MNLEKWNLSFQTHYSVVAVDDKIIVGFGGIDKTGYPDRLYVHVDDQRKGIASDI' A
#
# COMPACT_ATOMS: atom_id res chain seq x y z
N MET A 1 11.12 5.19 13.74
CA MET A 1 10.20 4.31 12.99
C MET A 1 9.86 3.13 13.90
N ASN A 2 8.59 2.91 14.25
CA ASN A 2 8.19 1.81 15.12
C ASN A 2 7.65 0.66 14.24
N LEU A 3 8.46 -0.38 14.05
CA LEU A 3 8.14 -1.51 13.19
C LEU A 3 6.91 -2.30 13.67
N GLU A 4 6.71 -2.40 14.98
CA GLU A 4 5.56 -3.11 15.57
C GLU A 4 4.24 -2.42 15.21
N LYS A 5 4.20 -1.08 15.26
CA LYS A 5 3.03 -0.31 14.86
C LYS A 5 2.70 -0.48 13.38
N TRP A 6 3.71 -0.53 12.51
CA TRP A 6 3.52 -0.78 11.08
C TRP A 6 3.00 -2.19 10.81
N ASN A 7 3.62 -3.19 11.42
CA ASN A 7 3.17 -4.57 11.29
C ASN A 7 1.72 -4.75 11.80
N LEU A 8 1.39 -4.16 12.96
CA LEU A 8 0.03 -4.17 13.48
C LEU A 8 -0.94 -3.50 12.50
N SER A 9 -0.58 -2.35 11.94
CA SER A 9 -1.36 -1.64 10.93
C SER A 9 -1.67 -2.55 9.74
N PHE A 10 -0.67 -3.21 9.16
CA PHE A 10 -0.87 -4.10 8.01
C PHE A 10 -1.70 -5.34 8.35
N GLN A 11 -1.61 -5.87 9.57
CA GLN A 11 -2.42 -7.01 10.01
C GLN A 11 -3.86 -6.64 10.32
N THR A 12 -4.12 -5.40 10.75
CA THR A 12 -5.48 -4.96 11.09
C THR A 12 -6.25 -4.40 9.90
N HIS A 13 -5.55 -3.98 8.83
CA HIS A 13 -6.13 -3.38 7.63
C HIS A 13 -6.09 -4.37 6.47
N TYR A 14 -7.02 -4.26 5.53
CA TYR A 14 -6.89 -4.96 4.27
C TYR A 14 -5.82 -4.24 3.44
N SER A 15 -4.70 -4.93 3.19
CA SER A 15 -3.55 -4.35 2.51
C SER A 15 -3.34 -5.01 1.15
N VAL A 16 -3.16 -4.21 0.12
CA VAL A 16 -2.88 -4.63 -1.27
C VAL A 16 -1.49 -4.14 -1.65
N VAL A 17 -0.79 -4.93 -2.46
CA VAL A 17 0.52 -4.58 -3.02
C VAL A 17 0.45 -4.59 -4.54
N ALA A 18 1.03 -3.58 -5.17
CA ALA A 18 1.25 -3.55 -6.61
C ALA A 18 2.64 -4.14 -6.90
N VAL A 19 2.67 -5.12 -7.80
CA VAL A 19 3.89 -5.85 -8.16
C VAL A 19 4.11 -5.72 -9.66
N ASP A 20 5.30 -5.25 -10.05
CA ASP A 20 5.77 -5.19 -11.43
C ASP A 20 7.10 -5.94 -11.52
N ASP A 21 7.24 -6.86 -12.48
CA ASP A 21 8.42 -7.74 -12.62
C ASP A 21 8.91 -8.40 -11.31
N LYS A 22 7.97 -8.80 -10.44
CA LYS A 22 8.22 -9.38 -9.10
C LYS A 22 8.80 -8.40 -8.06
N ILE A 23 8.83 -7.11 -8.36
CA ILE A 23 9.24 -6.03 -7.47
C ILE A 23 7.97 -5.33 -6.96
N ILE A 24 7.91 -5.06 -5.65
CA ILE A 24 6.82 -4.27 -5.07
C ILE A 24 7.06 -2.80 -5.46
N VAL A 25 6.18 -2.27 -6.31
CA VAL A 25 6.21 -0.89 -6.81
C VAL A 25 5.19 0.01 -6.13
N GLY A 26 4.32 -0.53 -5.28
CA GLY A 26 3.39 0.24 -4.48
C GLY A 26 2.64 -0.60 -3.46
N PHE A 27 1.98 0.06 -2.51
CA PHE A 27 1.05 -0.58 -1.58
C PHE A 27 -0.04 0.39 -1.15
N GLY A 28 -1.20 -0.18 -0.80
CA GLY A 28 -2.31 0.54 -0.21
C GLY A 28 -2.96 -0.26 0.90
N GLY A 29 -3.61 0.45 1.81
CA GLY A 29 -4.37 -0.14 2.91
C GLY A 29 -5.72 0.54 3.05
N ILE A 30 -6.78 -0.28 3.17
CA ILE A 30 -8.12 0.19 3.52
C ILE A 30 -8.42 -0.27 4.94
N ASP A 31 -8.89 0.66 5.76
CA ASP A 31 -9.32 0.36 7.11
C ASP A 31 -10.64 -0.39 7.15
N LYS A 32 -10.98 -0.91 8.32
CA LYS A 32 -12.20 -1.70 8.51
C LYS A 32 -13.48 -0.90 8.29
N THR A 33 -13.38 0.42 8.19
CA THR A 33 -14.50 1.34 7.96
C THR A 33 -14.62 1.75 6.49
N GLY A 34 -13.69 1.31 5.64
CA GLY A 34 -13.68 1.58 4.20
C GLY A 34 -12.91 2.84 3.81
N TYR A 35 -12.21 3.49 4.75
CA TYR A 35 -11.37 4.64 4.42
C TYR A 35 -9.95 4.21 4.03
N PRO A 36 -9.36 4.83 2.99
CA PRO A 36 -7.95 4.63 2.67
C PRO A 36 -7.08 5.14 3.83
N ASP A 37 -6.35 4.24 4.48
CA ASP A 37 -5.39 4.61 5.53
C ASP A 37 -4.10 5.12 4.88
N ARG A 38 -3.59 4.37 3.88
CA ARG A 38 -2.29 4.65 3.25
C ARG A 38 -2.30 4.23 1.79
N LEU A 39 -1.62 5.01 0.95
CA LEU A 39 -1.35 4.68 -0.46
C LEU A 39 0.01 5.24 -0.84
N TYR A 40 0.92 4.36 -1.27
CA TYR A 40 2.27 4.73 -1.69
C TYR A 40 2.62 4.05 -3.00
N VAL A 41 3.24 4.81 -3.90
CA VAL A 41 3.81 4.32 -5.16
C VAL A 41 5.27 4.72 -5.21
N HIS A 42 6.11 3.76 -5.61
CA HIS A 42 7.54 3.96 -5.82
C HIS A 42 7.78 5.16 -6.74
N VAL A 43 8.79 5.97 -6.45
CA VAL A 43 8.97 7.30 -7.07
C VAL A 43 9.11 7.23 -8.59
N ASP A 44 9.79 6.20 -9.11
CA ASP A 44 10.01 5.98 -10.54
C ASP A 44 8.78 5.37 -11.25
N ASP A 45 7.75 5.02 -10.47
CA ASP A 45 6.54 4.33 -10.91
C ASP A 45 5.27 5.17 -10.72
N GLN A 46 5.43 6.41 -10.24
CA GLN A 46 4.35 7.37 -10.15
C GLN A 46 3.82 7.78 -11.54
N ARG A 47 2.57 8.22 -11.58
CA ARG A 47 1.86 8.68 -12.80
C ARG A 47 1.66 7.61 -13.88
N LYS A 48 1.87 6.33 -13.55
CA LYS A 48 1.59 5.18 -14.44
C LYS A 48 0.22 4.53 -14.21
N GLY A 49 -0.63 5.10 -13.36
CA GLY A 49 -1.94 4.54 -13.01
C GLY A 49 -1.94 3.52 -11.86
N ILE A 50 -0.78 3.15 -11.31
CA ILE A 50 -0.65 2.14 -10.25
C ILE A 50 -1.53 2.41 -9.04
N ALA A 51 -1.59 3.67 -8.59
CA ALA A 51 -2.44 4.07 -7.46
C ALA A 51 -3.95 3.91 -7.72
N SER A 52 -4.39 3.89 -8.98
CA SER A 52 -5.79 3.71 -9.35
C SER A 52 -6.22 2.24 -9.37
N ASP A 53 -5.25 1.32 -9.47
CA ASP A 53 -5.47 -0.13 -9.49
C ASP A 53 -5.31 -0.78 -8.10
N ILE A 54 -4.91 0.01 -7.09
CA ILE A 54 -4.81 -0.38 -5.67
C ILE A 54 -6.10 0.00 -4.94
#